data_AF-A0A3A8WLY6-F1
#
_entry.id   AF-A0A3A8WLY6-F1
#
_cell.length_a   1.000
_cell.length_b   1.000
_cell.length_c   1.000
_cell.angle_alpha   90.00
_cell.angle_beta   90.00
_cell.angle_gamma   90.00
#
_symmetry.space_group_name_H-M   'P 1'
#
loop_
_entity.id
_entity.type
_entity.pdbx_description
1 polymer ?
#
loop_
_entity_poly.entity_id
_entity_poly.type
_entity_poly.pdbx_seq_one_letter_code
_entity_poly.pdbx_strand_id
1 'polypeptide(L)'
;MTKIMKVKKDIEKAFIVLMAVFMLLVGFSTRVYAVEKNQADVETQEKEYEKWKIKKVKGVYFYKEKSVRLLVDDAGEKAVTNNFFYNKKGKVDIKVIRNKKGKIKKIKYISKKRAEEIIKNYNTAYHIGK
;
A
#
# COMPACT_ATOMS: atom_id res chain seq x y z
N MET A 1 -11.93 -51.82 -42.08
CA MET A 1 -12.53 -50.77 -41.23
C MET A 1 -13.29 -49.80 -42.15
N THR A 2 -14.62 -49.78 -42.12
CA THR A 2 -15.45 -49.03 -43.10
C THR A 2 -15.27 -47.52 -42.96
N LYS A 3 -15.29 -46.77 -44.06
CA LYS A 3 -15.07 -45.29 -44.11
C LYS A 3 -15.90 -44.52 -43.06
N ILE A 4 -17.12 -44.97 -42.80
CA ILE A 4 -18.04 -44.42 -41.78
C ILE A 4 -17.47 -44.53 -40.36
N MET A 5 -16.81 -45.64 -40.04
CA MET A 5 -16.24 -45.89 -38.71
C MET A 5 -14.99 -45.04 -38.44
N LYS A 6 -14.25 -44.68 -39.50
CA LYS A 6 -13.12 -43.74 -39.41
C LYS A 6 -13.61 -42.31 -39.13
N VAL A 7 -14.64 -41.86 -39.85
CA VAL A 7 -15.23 -40.51 -39.67
C VAL A 7 -15.79 -40.32 -38.26
N LYS A 8 -16.51 -41.31 -37.71
CA LYS A 8 -17.01 -41.25 -36.32
C LYS A 8 -15.89 -41.09 -35.30
N LYS A 9 -14.80 -41.85 -35.46
CA LYS A 9 -13.62 -41.78 -34.58
C LYS A 9 -12.90 -40.42 -34.68
N ASP A 10 -12.85 -39.83 -35.87
CA ASP A 10 -12.24 -38.52 -36.07
C ASP A 10 -13.10 -37.39 -35.46
N ILE A 11 -14.43 -37.52 -35.50
CA ILE A 11 -15.37 -36.61 -34.80
C ILE A 11 -15.23 -36.72 -33.28
N GLU A 12 -15.16 -37.93 -32.73
CA GLU A 12 -14.96 -38.15 -31.28
C GLU A 12 -13.65 -37.51 -30.79
N LYS A 13 -12.56 -37.67 -31.56
CA LYS A 13 -11.28 -37.01 -31.26
C LYS A 13 -11.40 -35.49 -31.30
N ALA A 14 -12.10 -34.93 -32.29
CA ALA A 14 -12.33 -33.49 -32.38
C ALA A 14 -13.11 -32.96 -31.17
N PHE A 15 -14.11 -33.70 -30.70
CA PHE A 15 -14.86 -33.37 -29.48
C PHE A 15 -13.97 -33.39 -28.23
N ILE A 16 -13.11 -34.40 -28.07
CA ILE A 16 -12.17 -34.50 -26.94
C ILE A 16 -11.20 -33.31 -26.94
N VAL A 17 -10.66 -32.95 -28.11
CA VAL A 17 -9.76 -31.80 -28.25
C VAL A 17 -10.47 -30.50 -27.90
N LEU A 18 -11.70 -30.31 -28.37
CA LEU A 18 -12.52 -29.13 -28.05
C LEU A 18 -12.80 -29.03 -26.54
N MET A 19 -13.13 -30.13 -25.88
CA MET A 19 -13.34 -30.18 -24.43
C MET A 19 -12.06 -29.84 -23.65
N ALA A 20 -10.89 -30.31 -24.10
CA ALA A 20 -9.61 -30.00 -23.47
C ALA A 20 -9.28 -28.49 -23.59
N VAL A 21 -9.55 -27.88 -24.75
CA VAL A 21 -9.38 -26.43 -24.95
C VAL A 21 -10.34 -25.64 -24.07
N PHE A 22 -11.60 -26.07 -23.96
CA PHE A 22 -12.59 -25.43 -23.09
C PHE A 22 -12.18 -25.51 -21.61
N MET A 23 -11.70 -26.67 -21.14
CA MET A 23 -11.19 -26.81 -19.77
C MET A 23 -9.99 -25.90 -19.49
N LEU A 24 -9.10 -25.69 -20.46
CA LEU A 24 -7.99 -24.74 -20.33
C LEU A 24 -8.48 -23.29 -20.20
N LEU A 25 -9.49 -22.89 -20.99
CA LEU A 25 -10.07 -21.55 -20.94
C LEU A 25 -10.78 -21.26 -19.60
N VAL A 26 -11.55 -22.24 -19.09
CA VAL A 26 -12.21 -22.14 -17.79
C VAL A 26 -11.17 -22.14 -16.64
N GLY A 27 -10.15 -22.99 -16.72
CA GLY A 27 -9.06 -23.05 -15.75
C GLY A 27 -8.20 -21.78 -15.69
N PHE A 28 -8.02 -21.10 -16.83
CA PHE A 28 -7.32 -19.81 -16.86
C PHE A 28 -8.18 -18.71 -16.23
N SER A 29 -9.49 -18.69 -16.52
CA SER A 29 -10.43 -17.73 -15.94
C SER A 29 -10.46 -17.84 -14.41
N THR A 30 -10.59 -19.05 -13.85
CA THR A 30 -10.61 -19.23 -12.38
C THR A 30 -9.30 -18.82 -11.71
N ARG A 31 -8.15 -19.03 -12.37
CA ARG A 31 -6.84 -18.56 -11.88
C ARG A 31 -6.73 -17.04 -11.90
N VAL A 32 -7.23 -16.38 -12.94
CA VAL A 32 -7.28 -14.90 -13.01
C VAL A 32 -8.17 -14.33 -11.90
N TYR A 33 -9.38 -14.89 -11.69
CA TYR A 33 -10.26 -14.50 -10.58
C TYR A 33 -9.63 -14.75 -9.19
N ALA A 34 -8.87 -15.83 -9.02
CA ALA A 34 -8.20 -16.15 -7.75
C ALA A 34 -6.99 -15.22 -7.47
N VAL A 35 -6.29 -14.73 -8.50
CA VAL A 35 -5.20 -13.75 -8.34
C VAL A 35 -5.73 -12.39 -7.88
N GLU A 36 -6.85 -11.91 -8.43
CA GLU A 36 -7.51 -10.68 -7.95
C GLU A 36 -7.92 -10.80 -6.48
N LYS A 37 -8.47 -11.95 -6.06
CA LYS A 37 -8.90 -12.15 -4.66
C LYS A 37 -7.75 -12.33 -3.67
N ASN A 38 -6.60 -12.85 -4.12
CA ASN A 38 -5.41 -13.03 -3.27
C ASN A 38 -4.56 -11.75 -3.14
N GLN A 39 -4.89 -10.70 -3.88
CA GLN A 39 -4.61 -9.32 -3.48
C GLN A 39 -5.59 -8.90 -2.37
N ALA A 40 -5.62 -9.66 -1.27
CA ALA A 40 -6.22 -9.17 -0.04
C ALA A 40 -5.53 -7.83 0.30
N ASP A 41 -6.31 -6.74 0.28
CA ASP A 41 -5.91 -5.36 0.49
C ASP A 41 -4.83 -5.22 1.58
N VAL A 42 -3.56 -5.30 1.21
CA VAL A 42 -2.48 -4.83 2.09
C VAL A 42 -2.66 -3.32 2.10
N GLU A 43 -3.34 -2.84 3.13
CA GLU A 43 -3.56 -1.42 3.33
C GLU A 43 -2.19 -0.75 3.46
N THR A 44 -1.81 -0.04 2.40
CA THR A 44 -0.56 0.72 2.37
C THR A 44 -0.65 1.88 3.35
N GLN A 45 0.50 2.36 3.82
CA GLN A 45 0.56 3.55 4.67
C GLN A 45 -0.15 4.75 4.01
N GLU A 46 -0.05 4.89 2.69
CA GLU A 46 -0.71 5.96 1.93
C GLU A 46 -2.25 5.82 1.96
N LYS A 47 -2.77 4.60 1.72
CA LYS A 47 -4.21 4.32 1.87
C LYS A 47 -4.71 4.62 3.28
N GLU A 48 -3.94 4.26 4.31
CA GLU A 48 -4.28 4.55 5.71
C GLU A 48 -4.25 6.06 5.99
N TYR A 49 -3.22 6.77 5.52
CA TYR A 49 -3.07 8.21 5.65
C TYR A 49 -4.26 8.97 5.06
N GLU A 50 -4.76 8.53 3.90
CA GLU A 50 -5.92 9.14 3.25
C GLU A 50 -7.18 9.08 4.11
N LYS A 51 -7.43 7.95 4.79
CA LYS A 51 -8.54 7.81 5.77
C LYS A 51 -8.45 8.84 6.90
N TRP A 52 -7.22 9.23 7.24
CA TRP A 52 -6.92 10.25 8.25
C TRP A 52 -6.74 11.66 7.67
N LYS A 53 -7.14 11.90 6.42
CA LYS A 53 -7.03 13.19 5.72
C LYS A 53 -5.59 13.69 5.57
N ILE A 54 -4.63 12.77 5.54
CA ILE A 54 -3.23 13.02 5.18
C ILE A 54 -3.05 12.61 3.71
N LYS A 55 -2.61 13.54 2.87
CA LYS A 55 -2.35 13.28 1.44
C LYS A 55 -0.90 13.63 1.11
N LYS A 56 -0.29 12.88 0.19
CA LYS A 56 1.04 13.19 -0.33
C LYS A 56 0.92 13.61 -1.79
N VAL A 57 1.31 14.84 -2.11
CA VAL A 57 1.27 15.37 -3.49
C VAL A 57 2.67 15.85 -3.84
N LYS A 58 3.26 15.26 -4.89
CA LYS A 58 4.62 15.59 -5.36
C LYS A 58 5.66 15.60 -4.22
N GLY A 59 5.60 14.61 -3.33
CA GLY A 59 6.52 14.47 -2.19
C GLY A 59 6.19 15.34 -0.96
N VAL A 60 5.20 16.23 -1.03
CA VAL A 60 4.79 17.09 0.10
C VAL A 60 3.53 16.54 0.75
N TYR A 61 3.52 16.49 2.07
CA TYR A 61 2.34 16.07 2.85
C TYR A 61 1.39 17.24 3.11
N PHE A 62 0.09 16.94 3.10
CA PHE A 62 -1.01 17.84 3.43
C PHE A 62 -1.91 17.18 4.47
N TYR A 63 -2.32 17.92 5.49
CA TYR A 63 -3.30 17.46 6.49
C TYR A 63 -4.47 18.43 6.54
N LYS A 64 -5.69 17.91 6.24
CA LYS A 64 -6.89 18.75 6.11
C LYS A 64 -6.62 19.98 5.22
N GLU A 65 -6.05 19.75 4.04
CA GLU A 65 -5.72 20.75 3.01
C GLU A 65 -4.62 21.76 3.39
N LYS A 66 -4.07 21.69 4.60
CA LYS A 66 -2.93 22.52 5.00
C LYS A 66 -1.63 21.79 4.72
N SER A 67 -0.67 22.46 4.07
CA SER A 67 0.66 21.89 3.84
C SER A 67 1.34 21.59 5.17
N VAL A 68 1.89 20.39 5.29
CA VAL A 68 2.59 19.94 6.49
C VAL A 68 4.04 20.42 6.44
N ARG A 69 4.49 21.06 7.52
CA ARG A 69 5.87 21.47 7.74
C ARG A 69 6.67 20.36 8.39
N LEU A 70 6.09 19.71 9.40
CA LEU A 70 6.68 18.58 10.10
C LEU A 70 5.64 17.45 10.22
N LEU A 71 5.98 16.25 9.78
CA LEU A 71 5.24 15.03 10.07
C LEU A 71 6.16 14.09 10.83
N VAL A 72 5.69 13.65 12.01
CA VAL A 72 6.33 12.59 12.77
C VAL A 72 5.34 11.45 12.88
N ASP A 73 5.64 10.33 12.22
CA ASP A 73 4.91 9.08 12.41
C ASP A 73 5.65 8.21 13.42
N ASP A 74 5.13 8.25 14.64
CA ASP A 74 5.65 7.48 15.75
C ASP A 74 5.05 6.08 15.69
N ALA A 75 5.86 5.13 15.23
CA ALA A 75 5.45 3.74 15.10
C ALA A 75 5.45 2.98 16.45
N GLY A 76 5.60 3.71 17.57
CA GLY A 76 5.50 3.18 18.92
C GLY A 76 6.78 2.50 19.41
N GLU A 77 6.68 1.75 20.52
CA GLU A 77 7.82 1.14 21.23
C GLU A 77 8.69 0.17 20.41
N LYS A 78 8.31 -0.18 19.18
CA LYS A 78 8.96 -1.25 18.39
C LYS A 78 9.54 -0.84 17.04
N ALA A 79 9.49 0.43 16.64
CA ALA A 79 9.98 0.80 15.30
C ALA A 79 11.32 1.54 15.32
N VAL A 80 12.29 0.94 14.63
CA VAL A 80 13.60 1.53 14.30
C VAL A 80 13.45 2.66 13.26
N THR A 81 12.29 2.79 12.61
CA THR A 81 12.01 3.80 11.58
C THR A 81 10.74 4.59 11.90
N ASN A 82 10.94 5.82 12.38
CA ASN A 82 9.88 6.82 12.41
C ASN A 82 9.82 7.47 11.01
N ASN A 83 8.63 7.57 10.40
CA ASN A 83 8.51 8.37 9.19
C ASN A 83 8.63 9.84 9.58
N PHE A 84 9.80 10.42 9.30
CA PHE A 84 10.12 11.81 9.56
C PHE A 84 10.11 12.58 8.25
N PHE A 85 9.23 13.57 8.15
CA PHE A 85 9.18 14.47 7.01
C PHE A 85 9.26 15.91 7.48
N TYR A 86 10.12 16.69 6.82
CA TYR A 86 10.26 18.12 7.07
C TYR A 86 10.27 18.91 5.76
N ASN A 87 9.45 19.95 5.70
CA ASN A 87 9.40 20.94 4.63
C ASN A 87 9.27 22.34 5.24
N LYS A 88 10.33 23.15 5.13
CA LYS A 88 10.39 24.51 5.70
C LYS A 88 9.22 25.42 5.29
N LYS A 89 8.59 25.20 4.12
CA LYS A 89 7.47 26.00 3.60
C LYS A 89 6.09 25.51 4.06
N GLY A 90 6.00 24.44 4.84
CA GLY A 90 4.73 23.95 5.36
C GLY A 90 4.11 24.88 6.40
N LYS A 91 2.80 24.71 6.65
CA LYS A 91 2.00 25.55 7.55
C LYS A 91 1.67 24.90 8.89
N VAL A 92 1.64 23.57 8.96
CA VAL A 92 1.24 22.84 10.18
C VAL A 92 2.23 21.74 10.55
N ASP A 93 2.39 21.49 11.84
CA ASP A 93 3.18 20.38 12.36
C ASP A 93 2.24 19.33 12.95
N ILE A 94 2.44 18.06 12.61
CA ILE A 94 1.57 16.96 13.06
C ILE A 94 2.36 15.76 13.57
N LYS A 95 1.78 15.08 14.56
CA LYS A 95 2.21 13.78 15.05
C LYS A 95 1.14 12.74 14.75
N VAL A 96 1.53 11.67 14.08
CA VAL A 96 0.71 10.45 13.93
C VAL A 96 0.98 9.57 15.16
N ILE A 97 -0.08 9.13 15.81
CA ILE A 97 -0.02 8.23 16.97
C ILE A 97 -0.64 6.91 16.55
N ARG A 98 0.17 5.85 16.56
CA ARG A 98 -0.27 4.49 16.24
C ARG A 98 -0.63 3.69 17.49
N ASN A 99 -1.46 2.66 17.34
CA ASN A 99 -1.77 1.68 18.38
C ASN A 99 -0.75 0.52 18.35
N LYS A 100 -0.86 -0.43 19.30
CA LYS A 100 0.02 -1.61 19.38
C LYS A 100 -0.03 -2.54 18.15
N LYS A 101 -1.07 -2.42 17.31
CA LYS A 101 -1.24 -3.16 16.05
C LYS A 101 -0.66 -2.39 14.84
N GLY A 102 0.03 -1.27 15.09
CA GLY A 102 0.61 -0.43 14.04
C GLY A 102 -0.41 0.41 13.25
N LYS A 103 -1.70 0.46 13.65
CA LYS A 103 -2.71 1.29 12.98
C LYS A 103 -2.79 2.67 13.58
N ILE A 104 -3.06 3.69 12.77
CA ILE A 104 -3.25 5.07 13.23
C ILE A 104 -4.44 5.11 14.18
N LYS A 105 -4.17 5.58 15.40
CA LYS A 105 -5.16 5.81 16.45
C LYS A 105 -5.62 7.27 16.47
N LYS A 106 -4.69 8.20 16.24
CA LYS A 106 -4.96 9.64 16.33
C LYS A 106 -3.90 10.47 15.61
N ILE A 107 -4.33 11.61 15.07
CA ILE A 107 -3.45 12.70 14.62
C ILE A 107 -3.53 13.86 15.62
N LYS A 108 -2.38 14.40 16.03
CA LYS A 108 -2.30 15.61 16.87
C LYS A 108 -1.50 16.69 16.16
N TYR A 109 -1.91 17.95 16.32
CA TYR A 109 -1.03 19.07 16.01
C TYR A 109 0.10 19.15 17.05
N ILE A 110 1.28 19.56 16.60
CA ILE A 110 2.44 19.84 17.44
C ILE A 110 2.61 21.37 17.50
N SER A 111 2.98 21.89 18.67
CA SER A 111 3.34 23.31 18.79
C SER A 111 4.65 23.60 18.07
N LYS A 112 4.81 24.84 17.58
CA LYS A 112 6.02 25.28 16.87
C LYS A 112 7.30 25.02 17.70
N LYS A 113 7.29 25.36 18.99
CA LYS A 113 8.42 25.13 19.91
C LYS A 113 8.80 23.64 19.98
N ARG A 114 7.81 22.76 20.18
CA ARG A 114 8.07 21.32 20.26
C ARG A 114 8.54 20.73 18.92
N ALA A 115 8.00 21.22 17.81
CA ALA A 115 8.45 20.83 16.47
C ALA A 115 9.92 21.21 16.24
N GLU A 116 10.35 22.41 16.65
CA GLU A 116 11.73 22.87 16.55
C GLU A 116 12.69 22.02 17.38
N GLU A 117 12.31 21.64 18.60
CA GLU A 117 13.09 20.69 19.42
C GLU A 117 13.27 19.34 18.71
N ILE A 118 12.20 18.81 18.13
CA ILE A 118 12.25 17.53 17.40
C ILE A 118 13.18 17.64 16.19
N ILE A 119 13.06 18.71 15.40
CA ILE A 119 13.91 18.94 14.22
C ILE A 119 15.39 19.06 14.63
N LYS A 120 15.68 19.79 15.70
CA LYS A 120 17.05 19.94 16.24
C LYS A 120 17.61 18.58 16.67
N ASN A 121 16.83 17.79 17.40
CA ASN A 121 17.25 16.48 17.89
C ASN A 121 17.48 15.51 16.73
N TYR A 122 16.61 15.51 15.72
CA TYR A 122 16.78 14.69 14.52
C TYR A 122 18.08 15.05 13.79
N ASN A 123 18.33 16.34 13.54
CA ASN A 123 19.57 16.78 12.91
C ASN A 123 20.81 16.39 13.73
N THR A 124 20.73 16.42 15.06
CA THR A 124 21.86 16.05 15.92
C THR A 124 22.12 14.53 15.90
N ALA A 125 21.06 13.72 15.96
CA ALA A 125 21.15 12.26 15.98
C ALA A 125 21.66 11.65 14.65
N TYR A 126 21.33 12.30 13.52
CA TYR A 126 21.70 11.82 12.19
C TYR A 126 22.86 12.61 11.55
N HIS A 127 23.48 13.56 12.28
CA HIS A 127 24.76 14.21 11.93
C HIS A 127 25.79 14.12 13.07
N ILE A 128 26.01 12.93 13.62
CA ILE A 128 27.26 12.62 14.34
C ILE A 128 28.32 12.39 13.26
N GLY A 129 29.12 13.42 12.99
CA GLY A 129 30.19 13.39 11.99
C GLY A 129 30.32 14.70 11.23
N LYS A 130 30.73 15.76 11.94
CA LYS A 130 31.64 16.74 11.34
C LYS A 130 32.98 16.58 12.02
#